data_AF-A0AAW4UE04-F1
#
_entry.id   AF-A0AAW4UE04-F1
#
_cell.length_a   1.000
_cell.length_b   1.000
_cell.length_c   1.000
_cell.angle_alpha   90.00
_cell.angle_beta   90.00
_cell.angle_gamma   90.00
#
_symmetry.space_group_name_H-M   'P 1'
#
loop_
_entity.id
_entity.type
_entity.pdbx_description
1 polymer ?
#
loop_
_entity_poly.entity_id
_entity_poly.type
_entity_poly.pdbx_seq_one_letter_code
_entity_poly.pdbx_strand_id
1 'polypeptide(L)'
;MLLPKVLAKSKHFEPTAHVQDLAEYASPIVSCGNQTGEGWFLTGEMLELINEGGTNIICAQPFACLPNHIVGKGVIKRIRHDHPDANIVAIDYDPGASEVNQLNRIKLMLSTAQKKLKK
;
A
#
# COMPACT_ATOMS: atom_id res chain seq x y z
N MET A 1 -18.70 12.92 -11.91
CA MET A 1 -17.74 13.08 -10.79
C MET A 1 -18.47 13.64 -9.55
N LEU A 2 -19.30 12.82 -8.90
CA LEU A 2 -20.13 13.22 -7.75
C LEU A 2 -19.58 12.70 -6.42
N LEU A 3 -18.91 11.55 -6.42
CA LEU A 3 -18.48 10.86 -5.20
C LEU A 3 -17.46 11.67 -4.35
N PRO A 4 -16.35 12.22 -4.89
CA PRO A 4 -15.40 12.96 -4.05
C PRO A 4 -16.03 14.20 -3.39
N LYS A 5 -16.93 14.89 -4.10
CA LYS A 5 -17.65 16.06 -3.57
C LYS A 5 -18.62 15.69 -2.44
N VAL A 6 -19.20 14.50 -2.49
CA VAL A 6 -20.09 14.00 -1.42
C VAL A 6 -19.26 13.53 -0.23
N LEU A 7 -18.17 12.80 -0.46
CA LEU A 7 -17.26 12.34 0.59
C LEU A 7 -16.60 13.50 1.34
N ALA A 8 -16.23 14.58 0.66
CA ALA A 8 -15.67 15.78 1.30
C ALA A 8 -16.63 16.46 2.30
N LYS A 9 -17.93 16.16 2.23
CA LYS A 9 -18.95 16.64 3.20
C LYS A 9 -19.29 15.60 4.27
N SER A 10 -18.72 14.40 4.17
CA SER A 10 -18.92 13.33 5.13
C SER A 10 -18.20 13.64 6.43
N LYS A 11 -18.79 13.22 7.56
CA LYS A 11 -18.11 13.20 8.86
C LYS A 11 -17.32 11.90 9.11
N HIS A 12 -17.54 10.90 8.25
CA HIS A 12 -17.07 9.52 8.47
C HIS A 12 -16.03 9.07 7.44
N PHE A 13 -15.95 9.75 6.30
CA PHE A 13 -15.16 9.30 5.16
C PHE A 13 -14.38 10.47 4.59
N GLU A 14 -13.16 10.20 4.17
CA GLU A 14 -12.32 11.14 3.43
C GLU A 14 -12.58 10.96 1.92
N PRO A 15 -12.46 12.02 1.12
CA PRO A 15 -12.54 11.91 -0.33
C PRO A 15 -11.33 11.12 -0.85
N THR A 16 -11.57 10.21 -1.81
CA THR A 16 -10.50 9.52 -2.54
C THR A 16 -9.64 10.52 -3.31
N ALA A 17 -8.32 10.31 -3.40
CA ALA A 17 -7.47 11.11 -4.27
C ALA A 17 -7.91 11.07 -5.74
N HIS A 18 -7.48 12.08 -6.51
CA HIS A 18 -7.65 12.02 -7.95
C HIS A 18 -6.65 11.03 -8.54
N VAL A 19 -7.07 10.30 -9.58
CA VAL A 19 -6.21 9.32 -10.26
C VAL A 19 -4.94 9.96 -10.83
N GLN A 20 -5.00 11.24 -11.20
CA GLN A 20 -3.85 12.01 -11.64
C GLN A 20 -2.82 12.19 -10.53
N ASP A 21 -3.27 12.52 -9.31
CA ASP A 21 -2.40 12.65 -8.14
C ASP A 21 -1.69 11.31 -7.84
N LEU A 22 -2.45 10.21 -7.89
CA LEU A 22 -1.89 8.86 -7.69
C LEU A 22 -0.86 8.50 -8.77
N ALA A 23 -1.07 8.91 -10.02
CA ALA A 23 -0.12 8.69 -11.11
C ALA A 23 1.16 9.49 -10.89
N GLU A 24 1.04 10.74 -10.46
CA GLU A 24 2.16 11.61 -10.12
C GLU A 24 2.97 11.02 -8.96
N TYR A 25 2.30 10.53 -7.90
CA TYR A 25 2.95 9.84 -6.79
C TYR A 25 3.72 8.60 -7.26
N ALA A 26 3.10 7.75 -8.09
CA ALA A 26 3.70 6.49 -8.51
C ALA A 26 4.87 6.65 -9.50
N SER A 27 4.81 7.65 -10.38
CA SER A 27 5.71 7.83 -11.53
C SER A 27 7.22 7.85 -11.22
N PRO A 28 7.71 8.35 -10.05
CA PRO A 28 9.13 8.31 -9.69
C PRO A 28 9.62 6.91 -9.27
N ILE A 29 8.70 6.00 -8.98
CA ILE A 29 8.97 4.64 -8.48
C ILE A 29 8.73 3.59 -9.57
N VAL A 30 7.62 3.71 -10.30
CA VAL A 30 7.22 2.79 -11.38
C VAL A 30 6.57 3.56 -12.52
N SER A 31 6.89 3.17 -13.76
CA SER A 31 6.29 3.79 -14.95
C SER A 31 4.77 3.61 -14.96
N CYS A 32 4.03 4.69 -15.23
CA CYS A 32 2.58 4.61 -15.45
C CYS A 32 2.19 3.80 -16.72
N GLY A 33 3.15 3.45 -17.56
CA GLY A 33 2.98 2.49 -18.66
C GLY A 33 2.85 1.04 -18.18
N ASN A 34 3.21 0.73 -16.93
CA ASN A 34 2.96 -0.57 -16.33
C ASN A 34 1.49 -0.68 -15.91
N GLN A 35 0.64 -1.20 -16.80
CA GLN A 35 -0.83 -1.24 -16.64
C GLN A 35 -1.40 -2.63 -16.36
N THR A 36 -0.57 -3.68 -16.33
CA THR A 36 -1.05 -5.05 -16.11
C THR A 36 -1.53 -5.24 -14.69
N GLY A 37 -2.80 -5.63 -14.54
CA GLY A 37 -3.44 -5.91 -13.26
C GLY A 37 -3.24 -4.77 -12.28
N GLU A 38 -3.84 -3.60 -12.50
CA GLU A 38 -3.71 -2.38 -11.67
C GLU A 38 -2.31 -1.75 -11.59
N GLY A 39 -1.23 -2.49 -11.88
CA GLY A 39 0.06 -1.94 -12.29
C GLY A 39 0.65 -0.90 -11.34
N TRP A 40 0.82 0.33 -11.83
CA TRP A 40 1.33 1.48 -11.07
C TRP A 40 0.38 1.97 -9.97
N PHE A 41 -0.92 1.67 -10.06
CA PHE A 41 -1.96 2.21 -9.19
C PHE A 41 -1.73 1.83 -7.73
N LEU A 42 -1.38 0.56 -7.47
CA LEU A 42 -1.05 0.07 -6.13
C LEU A 42 0.12 0.84 -5.51
N THR A 43 1.10 1.27 -6.31
CA THR A 43 2.20 2.09 -5.81
C THR A 43 1.71 3.49 -5.43
N GLY A 44 0.82 4.06 -6.24
CA GLY A 44 0.17 5.35 -5.95
C GLY A 44 -0.62 5.30 -4.64
N GLU A 45 -1.45 4.28 -4.42
CA GLU A 45 -2.23 4.12 -3.18
C GLU A 45 -1.33 3.93 -1.94
N MET A 46 -0.22 3.19 -2.06
CA MET A 46 0.75 3.09 -0.95
C MET A 46 1.36 4.45 -0.60
N LEU A 47 1.62 5.30 -1.59
CA LEU A 47 2.19 6.63 -1.38
C LEU A 47 1.16 7.63 -0.87
N GLU A 48 -0.09 7.54 -1.33
CA GLU A 48 -1.23 8.30 -0.77
C GLU A 48 -1.35 8.02 0.73
N LEU A 49 -1.41 6.75 1.13
CA LEU A 49 -1.46 6.36 2.54
C LEU A 49 -0.28 6.90 3.35
N ILE A 50 0.94 6.87 2.80
CA ILE A 50 2.12 7.43 3.47
C ILE A 50 2.00 8.94 3.64
N ASN A 51 1.51 9.66 2.62
CA ASN A 51 1.31 11.10 2.65
C ASN A 51 0.23 11.52 3.67
N GLU A 52 -0.76 10.66 3.90
CA GLU A 52 -1.79 10.82 4.95
C GLU A 52 -1.30 10.44 6.37
N GLY A 53 -0.07 9.96 6.50
CA GLY A 53 0.55 9.54 7.78
C GLY A 53 0.38 8.05 8.10
N GLY A 54 -0.27 7.28 7.23
CA GLY A 54 -0.42 5.83 7.28
C GLY A 54 0.86 5.09 6.88
N THR A 55 1.90 5.17 7.70
CA THR A 55 3.23 4.61 7.35
C THR A 55 3.37 3.10 7.58
N ASN A 56 2.40 2.46 8.25
CA ASN A 56 2.39 1.01 8.46
C ASN A 56 1.35 0.38 7.53
N ILE A 57 1.80 -0.27 6.45
CA ILE A 57 0.92 -0.77 5.39
C ILE A 57 0.95 -2.30 5.36
N ILE A 58 -0.22 -2.91 5.44
CA ILE A 58 -0.40 -4.34 5.14
C ILE A 58 -1.01 -4.45 3.76
N CYS A 59 -0.28 -5.05 2.85
CA CYS A 59 -0.83 -5.48 1.57
C CYS A 59 -1.34 -6.92 1.76
N ALA A 60 -2.65 -7.06 1.95
CA ALA A 60 -3.34 -8.35 2.04
C ALA A 60 -3.74 -8.83 0.64
N GLN A 61 -3.26 -10.00 0.23
CA GLN A 61 -3.13 -10.33 -1.19
C GLN A 61 -3.74 -11.70 -1.46
N PRO A 62 -4.67 -11.84 -2.40
CA PRO A 62 -5.16 -13.15 -2.82
C PRO A 62 -4.19 -13.80 -3.82
N PHE A 63 -4.40 -15.10 -4.06
CA PHE A 63 -3.59 -15.86 -4.99
C PHE A 63 -3.62 -15.25 -6.39
N ALA A 64 -2.45 -15.26 -7.05
CA ALA A 64 -2.26 -14.73 -8.39
C ALA A 64 -2.64 -13.24 -8.59
N CYS A 65 -2.65 -12.44 -7.52
CA CYS A 65 -2.80 -10.99 -7.62
C CYS A 65 -1.58 -10.36 -8.32
N LEU A 66 -1.64 -10.24 -9.65
CA LEU A 66 -0.63 -9.63 -10.52
C LEU A 66 -0.10 -8.26 -10.04
N PRO A 67 -0.96 -7.27 -9.66
CA PRO A 67 -0.46 -5.97 -9.19
C PRO A 67 0.53 -6.17 -8.08
N ASN A 68 0.20 -7.06 -7.17
CA ASN A 68 0.97 -7.20 -5.98
C ASN A 68 2.17 -8.14 -6.11
N HIS A 69 2.00 -9.31 -6.75
CA HIS A 69 3.06 -10.29 -6.90
C HIS A 69 4.22 -9.76 -7.75
N ILE A 70 3.93 -8.89 -8.72
CA ILE A 70 4.93 -8.27 -9.57
C ILE A 70 5.30 -6.88 -9.05
N VAL A 71 4.33 -5.97 -8.93
CA VAL A 71 4.60 -4.56 -8.62
C VAL A 71 4.77 -4.37 -7.12
N GLY A 72 3.78 -4.74 -6.31
CA GLY A 72 3.78 -4.52 -4.86
C GLY A 72 5.07 -4.98 -4.19
N LYS A 73 5.44 -6.26 -4.34
CA LYS A 73 6.70 -6.81 -3.80
C LYS A 73 7.95 -6.14 -4.40
N GLY A 74 7.90 -5.73 -5.67
CA GLY A 74 9.00 -5.09 -6.38
C GLY A 74 9.29 -3.65 -5.94
N VAL A 75 8.26 -2.87 -5.60
CA VAL A 75 8.40 -1.44 -5.28
C VAL A 75 8.74 -1.16 -3.81
N ILE A 76 8.46 -2.10 -2.88
CA ILE A 76 8.66 -1.92 -1.43
C ILE A 76 10.07 -1.41 -1.10
N LYS A 77 11.11 -1.95 -1.75
CA LYS A 77 12.50 -1.54 -1.48
C LYS A 77 12.73 -0.07 -1.86
N ARG A 78 12.19 0.37 -2.99
CA ARG A 78 12.31 1.75 -3.45
C ARG A 78 11.49 2.69 -2.58
N ILE A 79 10.24 2.33 -2.26
CA ILE A 79 9.41 3.11 -1.34
C ILE A 79 10.10 3.31 0.01
N ARG A 80 10.69 2.26 0.60
CA ARG A 80 11.43 2.39 1.87
C ARG A 80 12.71 3.21 1.78
N HIS A 81 13.30 3.33 0.59
CA HIS A 81 14.44 4.21 0.38
C HIS A 81 14.01 5.68 0.41
N ASP A 82 12.92 5.99 -0.30
CA ASP A 82 12.38 7.34 -0.41
C ASP A 82 11.59 7.76 0.86
N HIS A 83 11.01 6.79 1.58
CA HIS A 83 10.24 6.94 2.81
C HIS A 83 10.76 5.97 3.91
N PRO A 84 11.85 6.33 4.64
CA PRO A 84 12.49 5.43 5.61
C PRO A 84 11.60 5.01 6.80
N ASP A 85 10.55 5.76 7.06
CA ASP A 85 9.53 5.50 8.06
C ASP A 85 8.46 4.49 7.60
N ALA A 86 8.36 4.20 6.30
CA ALA A 86 7.43 3.22 5.76
C ALA A 86 7.73 1.78 6.26
N ASN A 87 6.71 1.14 6.81
CA ASN A 87 6.72 -0.23 7.31
C ASN A 87 5.68 -1.05 6.55
N ILE A 88 6.05 -1.48 5.34
CA ILE A 88 5.16 -2.19 4.41
C ILE A 88 5.39 -3.70 4.51
N VAL A 89 4.33 -4.51 4.62
CA VAL A 89 4.42 -5.98 4.56
C VAL A 89 3.42 -6.56 3.58
N ALA A 90 3.88 -7.54 2.80
CA ALA A 90 3.07 -8.34 1.90
C ALA A 90 2.64 -9.65 2.59
N ILE A 91 1.33 -9.94 2.57
CA ILE A 91 0.73 -11.12 3.19
C ILE A 91 -0.16 -11.83 2.17
N ASP A 92 0.28 -13.03 1.80
CA ASP A 92 -0.40 -13.89 0.85
C ASP A 92 -1.51 -14.70 1.59
N TYR A 93 -2.76 -14.49 1.20
CA TYR A 93 -3.96 -15.21 1.66
C TYR A 93 -4.34 -16.29 0.66
N ASP A 94 -3.42 -17.25 0.50
CA ASP A 94 -3.54 -18.35 -0.44
C ASP A 94 -3.85 -19.66 0.30
N PRO A 95 -4.59 -20.61 -0.32
CA PRO A 95 -4.80 -21.94 0.27
C PRO A 95 -3.50 -22.70 0.60
N GLY A 96 -2.40 -22.38 -0.09
CA GLY A 96 -1.09 -22.97 0.15
C GLY A 96 -0.26 -22.26 1.23
N ALA A 97 -0.69 -21.10 1.71
CA ALA A 97 -0.01 -20.36 2.77
C ALA A 97 -0.58 -20.77 4.14
N SER A 98 0.29 -21.08 5.10
CA SER A 98 -0.16 -21.39 6.45
C SER A 98 -0.68 -20.14 7.17
N GLU A 99 -1.75 -20.30 7.94
CA GLU A 99 -2.28 -19.26 8.83
C GLU A 99 -1.19 -18.74 9.78
N VAL A 100 -0.33 -19.64 10.27
CA VAL A 100 0.82 -19.30 11.12
C VAL A 100 1.76 -18.32 10.43
N ASN A 101 2.04 -18.48 9.13
CA ASN A 101 2.89 -17.56 8.38
C ASN A 101 2.23 -16.17 8.25
N GLN A 102 0.92 -16.10 8.00
CA GLN A 102 0.18 -14.84 7.93
C GLN A 102 0.24 -14.10 9.28
N LEU A 103 -0.12 -14.79 10.37
CA LEU A 103 -0.10 -14.22 11.72
C LEU A 103 1.29 -13.75 12.14
N ASN A 104 2.35 -14.51 11.82
CA ASN A 104 3.71 -14.13 12.17
C ASN A 104 4.15 -12.85 11.44
N ARG A 105 3.79 -12.68 10.16
CA ARG A 105 4.09 -11.45 9.41
C ARG A 105 3.41 -10.23 10.02
N ILE A 106 2.13 -10.35 10.39
CA ILE A 106 1.38 -9.28 11.07
C ILE A 106 2.04 -8.94 12.41
N LYS A 107 2.33 -9.96 13.24
CA LYS A 107 2.96 -9.76 14.56
C LYS A 107 4.32 -9.08 14.46
N LEU A 108 5.16 -9.47 13.49
CA LEU A 108 6.46 -8.85 13.26
C LEU A 108 6.34 -7.40 12.79
N MET A 109 5.39 -7.11 11.90
CA MET A 109 5.09 -5.74 11.46
C MET A 109 4.66 -4.87 12.65
N LEU A 110 3.70 -5.34 13.45
CA LEU A 110 3.20 -4.64 14.63
C LEU A 110 4.29 -4.43 15.69
N SER A 111 5.16 -5.42 15.90
CA SER A 111 6.31 -5.26 16.81
C SER A 111 7.23 -4.12 16.37
N THR A 112 7.44 -3.98 15.05
CA THR A 112 8.22 -2.89 14.48
C THR A 112 7.52 -1.54 14.65
N ALA A 113 6.20 -1.49 14.39
CA ALA A 113 5.38 -0.29 14.60
C ALA A 113 5.42 0.18 16.07
N GLN A 114 5.22 -0.75 17.01
CA GLN A 114 5.27 -0.48 18.46
C GLN A 114 6.65 0.03 18.92
N LYS A 115 7.74 -0.50 18.35
CA LYS A 115 9.09 0.01 18.64
C LYS A 115 9.29 1.44 18.14
N LYS A 116 8.70 1.81 17.00
CA LYS A 116 8.76 3.19 16.48
C LYS A 116 7.99 4.18 17.34
N LEU A 117 6.83 3.78 17.90
CA LEU A 117 6.04 4.64 18.81
C LEU A 117 6.72 4.94 20.16
N LYS A 118 7.65 4.08 20.58
CA LYS A 118 8.39 4.22 21.84
C LYS A 118 9.69 5.04 21.70
N LYS A 119 10.06 5.43 20.48
CA LYS A 119 11.17 6.33 20.20
C LYS A 119 10.68 7.77 20.20
#